data_AF-A0AAV7UFH0-F1
#
_entry.id   AF-A0AAV7UFH0-F1
#
_cell.length_a   1.000
_cell.length_b   1.000
_cell.length_c   1.000
_cell.angle_alpha   90.00
_cell.angle_beta   90.00
_cell.angle_gamma   90.00
#
_symmetry.space_group_name_H-M   'P 1'
#
loop_
_entity.id
_entity.type
_entity.pdbx_description
1 polymer ?
#
loop_
_entity_poly.entity_id
_entity_poly.type
_entity_poly.pdbx_seq_one_letter_code
_entity_poly.pdbx_strand_id
1 'polypeptide(L)'
;MASQKHSKKEGSLIDLFAKTPAKRMALSGPQELEGGDETEPVPSEGDGVPLTGAFMEQLFGSLREDFAMMKWDIAADIKYLKKEVIDLGQRVDSVEQTQDAREEGLDCHRRELLTLQDKNQDLQYQIEDLESRSRRSNIQIKGIPAQAVAGSLEDFVVRLFRHVAPSLKEQDIVLDRMNRAGRPARTPGQAQDILTCLHYYKQKEVITAAIRDTTTIEFEGHRVGLY
;
A
#
# COMPACT_ATOMS: atom_id res chain seq x y z
N MET A 1 -11.53 14.91 -20.96
CA MET A 1 -10.80 13.63 -21.15
C MET A 1 -9.33 13.96 -21.34
N ALA A 2 -8.52 13.75 -20.31
CA ALA A 2 -7.06 13.61 -20.34
C ALA A 2 -6.65 13.30 -18.90
N SER A 3 -6.66 12.00 -18.57
CA SER A 3 -6.39 11.49 -17.23
C SER A 3 -4.89 11.27 -17.07
N GLN A 4 -4.23 12.09 -16.28
CA GLN A 4 -2.88 11.84 -15.78
C GLN A 4 -2.95 10.67 -14.79
N LYS A 5 -2.40 9.51 -15.17
CA LYS A 5 -2.17 8.37 -14.27
C LYS A 5 -0.76 8.48 -13.71
N HIS A 6 -0.63 8.93 -12.47
CA HIS A 6 0.57 8.69 -11.67
C HIS A 6 0.48 7.28 -11.08
N SER A 7 1.16 6.33 -11.69
CA SER A 7 1.40 4.99 -11.14
C SER A 7 2.66 5.03 -10.30
N LYS A 8 2.50 5.12 -8.97
CA LYS A 8 3.58 4.85 -8.00
C LYS A 8 3.79 3.35 -8.00
N LYS A 9 4.90 2.88 -8.55
CA LYS A 9 5.36 1.50 -8.37
C LYS A 9 5.96 1.37 -6.98
N GLU A 10 5.33 0.55 -6.16
CA GLU A 10 5.86 0.00 -4.92
C GLU A 10 7.14 -0.77 -5.24
N GLY A 11 8.27 -0.25 -4.76
CA GLY A 11 9.53 -0.98 -4.74
C GLY A 11 9.50 -1.96 -3.58
N SER A 12 9.61 -3.24 -3.91
CA SER A 12 9.70 -4.35 -2.97
C SER A 12 10.85 -4.13 -1.98
N LEU A 13 10.56 -4.34 -0.68
CA LEU A 13 11.45 -4.11 0.46
C LEU A 13 12.73 -4.99 0.49
N ILE A 14 12.95 -5.78 -0.55
CA ILE A 14 14.12 -6.66 -0.75
C ILE A 14 15.31 -5.98 -1.44
N ASP A 15 15.13 -4.79 -2.05
CA ASP A 15 16.20 -4.11 -2.80
C ASP A 15 17.04 -3.11 -1.98
N LEU A 16 16.73 -2.89 -0.69
CA LEU A 16 17.41 -1.86 0.11
C LEU A 16 18.71 -2.34 0.81
N PHE A 17 19.03 -3.63 0.76
CA PHE A 17 20.20 -4.20 1.47
C PHE A 17 21.49 -4.30 0.63
N ALA A 18 21.50 -3.89 -0.64
CA ALA A 18 22.61 -4.14 -1.56
C ALA A 18 23.69 -3.04 -1.64
N LYS A 19 23.81 -2.11 -0.68
CA LYS A 19 24.73 -0.96 -0.83
C LYS A 19 25.39 -0.46 0.45
N THR A 20 26.48 -1.11 0.88
CA THR A 20 27.69 -0.47 1.45
C THR A 20 28.86 -1.49 1.55
N PRO A 21 30.13 -1.03 1.51
CA PRO A 21 31.25 -1.82 0.99
C PRO A 21 31.92 -2.71 2.05
N ALA A 22 32.15 -3.96 1.70
CA ALA A 22 32.99 -4.88 2.46
C ALA A 22 34.47 -4.55 2.23
N LYS A 23 35.16 -4.12 3.29
CA LYS A 23 36.62 -4.06 3.36
C LYS A 23 37.15 -5.48 3.52
N ARG A 24 37.47 -6.15 2.40
CA ARG A 24 38.17 -7.45 2.36
C ARG A 24 39.60 -7.27 2.89
N MET A 25 39.90 -7.84 4.06
CA MET A 25 41.27 -8.28 4.35
C MET A 25 41.43 -9.67 3.73
N ALA A 26 42.42 -9.77 2.84
CA ALA A 26 42.76 -10.99 2.11
C ALA A 26 43.41 -12.00 3.05
N LEU A 27 42.83 -13.21 3.11
CA LEU A 27 43.54 -14.42 3.51
C LEU A 27 43.74 -15.23 2.23
N SER A 28 44.98 -15.26 1.77
CA SER A 28 45.45 -15.99 0.60
C SER A 28 45.50 -17.48 0.92
N GLY A 29 44.60 -18.26 0.31
CA GLY A 29 44.70 -19.72 0.18
C GLY A 29 45.67 -20.12 -0.94
N PRO A 30 46.10 -21.39 -0.98
CA PRO A 30 47.34 -21.83 -1.61
C PRO A 30 47.29 -21.84 -3.15
N GLN A 31 48.34 -21.30 -3.77
CA GLN A 31 48.61 -21.41 -5.20
C GLN A 31 49.18 -22.80 -5.52
N GLU A 32 48.46 -23.55 -6.35
CA GLU A 32 49.01 -24.61 -7.18
C GLU A 32 50.04 -23.98 -8.14
N LEU A 33 51.24 -24.57 -8.20
CA LEU A 33 52.21 -24.30 -9.27
C LEU A 33 52.60 -25.62 -9.93
N GLU A 34 52.27 -25.68 -11.21
CA GLU A 34 52.71 -26.67 -12.18
C GLU A 34 54.24 -26.71 -12.32
N GLY A 35 54.71 -27.84 -12.84
CA GLY A 35 56.11 -28.13 -13.08
C GLY A 35 56.79 -27.25 -14.13
N GLY A 36 58.06 -26.98 -13.87
CA GLY A 36 59.05 -26.51 -14.81
C GLY A 36 60.38 -27.17 -14.46
N ASP A 37 60.83 -28.01 -15.38
CA ASP A 37 62.12 -28.70 -15.42
C ASP A 37 63.25 -27.67 -15.60
N GLU A 38 64.16 -27.55 -14.62
CA GLU A 38 65.54 -27.14 -14.87
C GLU A 38 66.50 -27.93 -13.97
N THR A 39 67.42 -28.58 -14.66
CA THR A 39 68.48 -29.48 -14.21
C THR A 39 69.60 -28.82 -13.42
N GLU A 40 70.24 -29.67 -12.59
CA GLU A 40 71.58 -29.62 -11.98
C GLU A 40 71.71 -29.09 -10.53
N PRO A 41 72.64 -29.60 -9.70
CA PRO A 41 73.34 -30.88 -9.74
C PRO A 41 73.08 -31.71 -8.46
N VAL A 42 73.17 -33.03 -8.60
CA VAL A 42 73.21 -33.98 -7.49
C VAL A 42 74.46 -33.75 -6.63
N PRO A 43 74.35 -33.45 -5.32
CA PRO A 43 75.43 -33.71 -4.38
C PRO A 43 75.32 -35.16 -3.94
N SER A 44 76.29 -35.91 -4.44
CA SER A 44 76.83 -37.18 -3.95
C SER A 44 76.74 -37.35 -2.43
N GLU A 45 76.42 -38.59 -2.05
CA GLU A 45 76.80 -39.30 -0.81
C GLU A 45 77.40 -38.44 0.31
N GLY A 46 76.64 -38.29 1.39
CA GLY A 46 77.10 -37.66 2.62
C GLY A 46 76.25 -38.10 3.80
N ASP A 47 76.75 -39.13 4.48
CA ASP A 47 76.61 -39.38 5.90
C ASP A 47 75.18 -39.41 6.48
N GLY A 48 74.71 -40.62 6.76
CA GLY A 48 73.78 -40.82 7.86
C GLY A 48 74.42 -40.24 9.12
N VAL A 49 74.08 -38.98 9.43
CA VAL A 49 74.49 -38.32 10.68
C VAL A 49 74.01 -39.25 11.79
N PRO A 50 74.92 -39.79 12.62
CA PRO A 50 74.49 -40.65 13.71
C PRO A 50 73.58 -39.81 14.60
N LEU A 51 72.35 -40.29 14.82
CA LEU A 51 71.42 -39.78 15.82
C LEU A 51 72.14 -39.80 17.17
N THR A 52 72.87 -38.73 17.44
CA THR A 52 73.66 -38.57 18.65
C THR A 52 72.68 -38.13 19.72
N GLY A 53 72.78 -38.67 20.93
CA GLY A 53 71.81 -38.38 22.02
C GLY A 53 71.52 -36.89 22.21
N ALA A 54 72.53 -36.03 22.01
CA ALA A 54 72.40 -34.57 22.08
C ALA A 54 71.48 -33.94 21.02
N PHE A 55 71.47 -34.44 19.77
CA PHE A 55 70.58 -33.92 18.72
C PHE A 55 69.12 -34.35 18.97
N MET A 56 68.90 -35.58 19.43
CA MET A 56 67.58 -36.02 19.84
C MET A 56 67.07 -35.23 21.04
N GLU A 57 67.92 -34.95 22.05
CA GLU A 57 67.53 -34.11 23.18
C GLU A 57 67.17 -32.68 22.76
N GLN A 58 67.91 -32.09 21.82
CA GLN A 58 67.61 -30.76 21.29
C GLN A 58 66.29 -30.74 20.51
N LEU A 59 66.01 -31.78 19.71
CA LEU A 59 64.78 -31.90 18.91
C LEU A 59 63.54 -32.22 19.78
N PHE A 60 63.69 -33.06 20.80
CA PHE A 60 62.65 -33.26 21.81
C PHE A 60 62.44 -32.01 22.67
N GLY A 61 63.50 -31.23 22.93
CA GLY A 61 63.43 -29.94 23.60
C GLY A 61 62.62 -28.92 22.81
N SER A 62 62.96 -28.70 21.53
CA SER A 62 62.24 -27.76 20.66
C SER A 62 60.79 -28.17 20.45
N LEU A 63 60.53 -29.46 20.22
CA LEU A 63 59.17 -29.97 20.05
C LEU A 63 58.33 -29.78 21.32
N ARG A 64 58.92 -29.96 22.50
CA ARG A 64 58.26 -29.70 23.78
C ARG A 64 57.92 -28.22 23.96
N GLU A 65 58.81 -27.34 23.52
CA GLU A 65 58.59 -25.88 23.53
C GLU A 65 57.46 -25.49 22.56
N ASP A 66 57.47 -26.03 21.34
CA ASP A 66 56.42 -25.83 20.35
C ASP A 66 55.05 -26.34 20.85
N PHE A 67 55.02 -27.51 21.51
CA PHE A 67 53.80 -28.03 22.15
C PHE A 67 53.34 -27.15 23.31
N ALA A 68 54.26 -26.58 24.09
CA ALA A 68 53.90 -25.66 25.17
C ALA A 68 53.32 -24.35 24.63
N MET A 69 53.89 -23.83 23.55
CA MET A 69 53.40 -22.65 22.84
C MET A 69 52.02 -22.92 22.23
N MET A 70 51.85 -24.02 21.48
CA MET A 70 50.57 -24.41 20.89
C MET A 70 49.48 -24.60 21.95
N LYS A 71 49.83 -25.21 23.09
CA LYS A 71 48.90 -25.34 24.22
C LYS A 71 48.47 -23.97 24.76
N TRP A 72 49.37 -23.01 24.82
CA TRP A 72 49.08 -21.65 25.27
C TRP A 72 48.18 -20.92 24.28
N ASP A 73 48.47 -21.01 22.98
CA ASP A 73 47.66 -20.43 21.91
C ASP A 73 46.24 -21.00 21.89
N ILE A 74 46.10 -22.34 21.97
CA ILE A 74 44.78 -22.99 22.07
C ILE A 74 44.03 -22.51 23.32
N ALA A 75 44.70 -22.37 24.46
CA ALA A 75 44.06 -21.87 25.68
C ALA A 75 43.61 -20.41 25.55
N ALA A 76 44.39 -19.58 24.85
CA ALA A 76 44.05 -18.20 24.55
C ALA A 76 42.85 -18.11 23.59
N ASP A 77 42.84 -18.89 22.52
CA ASP A 77 41.74 -18.97 21.56
C ASP A 77 40.44 -19.46 22.20
N ILE A 78 40.50 -20.50 23.04
CA ILE A 78 39.33 -20.96 23.79
C ILE A 78 38.79 -19.85 24.69
N LYS A 79 39.66 -19.07 25.34
CA LYS A 79 39.23 -17.95 26.19
C LYS A 79 38.59 -16.83 25.36
N TYR A 80 39.16 -16.54 24.19
CA TYR A 80 38.63 -15.57 23.26
C TYR A 80 37.25 -15.98 22.73
N LEU A 81 37.12 -17.21 22.22
CA LEU A 81 35.85 -17.76 21.73
C LEU A 81 34.78 -17.80 22.83
N LYS A 82 35.14 -18.16 24.07
CA LYS A 82 34.21 -18.08 25.20
C LYS A 82 33.66 -16.67 25.42
N LYS A 83 34.52 -15.65 25.28
CA LYS A 83 34.10 -14.25 25.40
C LYS A 83 33.16 -13.86 24.26
N GLU A 84 33.49 -14.23 23.02
CA GLU A 84 32.62 -13.96 21.87
C GLU A 84 31.27 -14.66 21.97
N VAL A 85 31.22 -15.89 22.47
CA VAL A 85 29.95 -16.62 22.70
C VAL A 85 29.08 -15.90 23.74
N ILE A 86 29.68 -15.38 24.81
CA ILE A 86 28.94 -14.61 25.82
C ILE A 86 28.43 -13.28 25.23
N ASP A 87 29.27 -12.55 24.50
CA ASP A 87 28.87 -11.30 23.84
C ASP A 87 27.74 -11.53 22.83
N LEU A 88 27.85 -12.61 22.05
CA LEU A 88 26.81 -12.99 21.10
C LEU A 88 25.50 -13.34 21.81
N GLY A 89 25.57 -14.08 22.93
CA GLY A 89 24.40 -14.37 23.76
C GLY A 89 23.69 -13.10 24.22
N GLN A 90 24.43 -12.13 24.76
CA GLN A 90 23.87 -10.85 25.20
C GLN A 90 23.23 -10.05 24.06
N ARG A 91 23.84 -10.07 22.87
CA ARG A 91 23.29 -9.41 21.69
C ARG A 91 22.02 -10.09 21.19
N VAL A 92 21.97 -11.42 21.24
CA VAL A 92 20.77 -12.19 20.88
C VAL A 92 19.64 -11.87 21.86
N ASP A 93 19.89 -11.92 23.17
CA ASP A 93 18.89 -11.58 24.20
C ASP A 93 18.32 -10.16 23.98
N SER A 94 19.19 -9.20 23.64
CA SER A 94 18.78 -7.83 23.34
C SER A 94 17.88 -7.75 22.10
N VAL A 95 18.22 -8.48 21.04
CA VAL A 95 17.41 -8.54 19.81
C VAL A 95 16.05 -9.18 20.10
N GLU A 96 16.01 -10.29 20.81
CA GLU A 96 14.78 -10.99 21.20
C GLU A 96 13.85 -10.06 21.99
N GLN A 97 14.35 -9.37 23.01
CA GLN A 97 13.55 -8.40 23.78
C GLN A 97 13.00 -7.26 22.89
N THR A 98 13.80 -6.74 21.96
CA THR A 98 13.31 -5.71 21.04
C THR A 98 12.30 -6.24 20.04
N GLN A 99 12.39 -7.52 19.68
CA GLN A 99 11.45 -8.18 18.79
C GLN A 99 10.11 -8.38 19.51
N ASP A 100 10.12 -8.89 20.75
CA ASP A 100 8.90 -9.05 21.55
C ASP A 100 8.16 -7.72 21.71
N ALA A 101 8.87 -6.65 22.07
CA ALA A 101 8.27 -5.32 22.20
C ALA A 101 7.68 -4.79 20.87
N ARG A 102 8.29 -5.15 19.73
CA ARG A 102 7.76 -4.79 18.40
C ARG A 102 6.53 -5.60 18.06
N GLU A 103 6.51 -6.89 18.37
CA GLU A 103 5.37 -7.77 18.14
C GLU A 103 4.15 -7.28 18.95
N GLU A 104 4.34 -6.94 20.22
CA GLU A 104 3.29 -6.32 21.05
C GLU A 104 2.76 -5.00 20.45
N GLY A 105 3.67 -4.16 19.95
CA GLY A 105 3.31 -2.91 19.28
C GLY A 105 2.51 -3.13 18.00
N LEU A 106 2.91 -4.10 17.18
CA LEU A 106 2.18 -4.49 15.97
C LEU A 106 0.78 -5.01 16.28
N ASP A 107 0.62 -5.81 17.33
CA ASP A 107 -0.70 -6.30 17.76
C ASP A 107 -1.60 -5.17 18.28
N CYS A 108 -1.02 -4.19 18.97
CA CYS A 108 -1.74 -2.99 19.38
C CYS A 108 -2.23 -2.18 18.17
N HIS A 109 -1.33 -1.89 17.23
CA HIS A 109 -1.69 -1.17 16.02
C HIS A 109 -2.69 -1.93 15.16
N ARG A 110 -2.59 -3.26 15.08
CA ARG A 110 -3.55 -4.10 14.37
C ARG A 110 -4.96 -3.96 14.96
N ARG A 111 -5.09 -4.00 16.28
CA ARG A 111 -6.39 -3.80 16.96
C ARG A 111 -6.96 -2.40 16.71
N GLU A 112 -6.11 -1.39 16.75
CA GLU A 112 -6.52 0.00 16.47
C GLU A 112 -6.99 0.17 15.02
N LEU A 113 -6.25 -0.40 14.05
CA LEU A 113 -6.65 -0.38 12.63
C LEU A 113 -7.99 -1.05 12.41
N LEU A 114 -8.24 -2.22 13.01
CA LEU A 114 -9.54 -2.89 12.92
C LEU A 114 -10.66 -2.01 13.49
N THR A 115 -10.43 -1.41 14.66
CA THR A 115 -11.40 -0.50 15.29
C THR A 115 -11.70 0.72 14.41
N LEU A 116 -10.68 1.30 13.78
CA LEU A 116 -10.83 2.43 12.88
C LEU A 116 -11.56 2.05 11.60
N GLN A 117 -11.30 0.85 11.07
CA GLN A 117 -11.99 0.32 9.89
C GLN A 117 -13.49 0.16 10.17
N ASP A 118 -13.85 -0.43 11.31
CA ASP A 118 -15.24 -0.60 11.72
C ASP A 118 -15.95 0.75 11.87
N LYS A 119 -15.32 1.71 12.56
CA LYS A 119 -15.86 3.07 12.69
C LYS A 119 -16.03 3.77 11.35
N ASN A 120 -15.09 3.57 10.42
CA ASN A 120 -15.19 4.17 9.10
C ASN A 120 -16.37 3.59 8.33
N GLN A 121 -16.57 2.27 8.40
CA GLN A 121 -17.69 1.59 7.80
C GLN A 121 -19.03 2.06 8.38
N ASP A 122 -19.13 2.20 9.71
CA ASP A 122 -20.33 2.73 10.37
C ASP A 122 -20.64 4.16 9.91
N LEU A 123 -19.62 5.02 9.82
CA LEU A 123 -19.78 6.38 9.33
C LEU A 123 -20.21 6.41 7.86
N GLN A 124 -19.69 5.51 7.02
CA GLN A 124 -20.14 5.40 5.63
C GLN A 124 -21.63 5.04 5.54
N TYR A 125 -22.10 4.09 6.34
CA TYR A 125 -23.53 3.74 6.40
C TYR A 125 -24.39 4.90 6.90
N GLN A 126 -23.92 5.64 7.91
CA GLN A 126 -24.65 6.81 8.40
C GLN A 126 -24.72 7.92 7.35
N ILE A 127 -23.63 8.17 6.63
CA ILE A 127 -23.61 9.14 5.53
C ILE A 127 -24.58 8.69 4.43
N GLU A 128 -24.55 7.42 4.02
CA GLU A 128 -25.45 6.89 3.00
C GLU A 128 -26.92 7.02 3.41
N ASP A 129 -27.27 6.70 4.66
CA ASP A 129 -28.64 6.88 5.17
C ASP A 129 -29.01 8.37 5.16
N LEU A 130 -28.18 9.26 5.72
CA LEU A 130 -28.45 10.70 5.75
C LEU A 130 -28.59 11.31 4.36
N GLU A 131 -27.70 10.95 3.42
CA GLU A 131 -27.80 11.38 2.02
C GLU A 131 -29.10 10.86 1.38
N SER A 132 -29.44 9.60 1.64
CA SER A 132 -30.70 9.00 1.16
C SER A 132 -31.89 9.77 1.72
N ARG A 133 -31.93 10.06 3.03
CA ARG A 133 -33.03 10.84 3.65
C ARG A 133 -33.13 12.25 3.08
N SER A 134 -31.99 12.89 2.88
CA SER A 134 -31.90 14.26 2.35
C SER A 134 -32.34 14.34 0.89
N ARG A 135 -32.07 13.31 0.09
CA ARG A 135 -32.44 13.25 -1.34
C ARG A 135 -33.82 12.64 -1.61
N ARG A 136 -34.54 12.13 -0.61
CA ARG A 136 -35.86 11.48 -0.79
C ARG A 136 -36.89 12.34 -1.51
N SER A 137 -36.89 13.64 -1.23
CA SER A 137 -37.82 14.60 -1.86
C SER A 137 -37.28 15.18 -3.16
N ASN A 138 -36.09 14.78 -3.60
CA ASN A 138 -35.50 15.29 -4.82
C ASN A 138 -35.99 14.51 -6.05
N ILE A 139 -36.22 15.23 -7.14
CA ILE A 139 -36.43 14.68 -8.49
C ILE A 139 -35.40 15.31 -9.42
N GLN A 140 -34.71 14.48 -10.19
CA GLN A 140 -33.77 14.88 -11.23
C GLN A 140 -34.45 14.82 -12.60
N ILE A 141 -34.46 15.95 -13.30
CA ILE A 141 -35.02 16.11 -14.64
C ILE A 141 -33.88 16.20 -15.65
N LYS A 142 -33.90 15.37 -16.69
CA LYS A 142 -32.89 15.30 -17.75
C LYS A 142 -33.50 15.56 -19.12
N GLY A 143 -32.67 16.02 -20.06
CA GLY A 143 -33.07 16.17 -21.46
C GLY A 143 -33.62 17.55 -21.85
N ILE A 144 -33.60 18.53 -20.92
CA ILE A 144 -34.08 19.89 -21.18
C ILE A 144 -32.89 20.81 -21.53
N PRO A 145 -32.84 21.35 -22.76
CA PRO A 145 -31.85 22.36 -23.14
C PRO A 145 -31.93 23.60 -22.25
N ALA A 146 -30.80 24.25 -22.00
CA ALA A 146 -30.77 25.46 -21.18
C ALA A 146 -31.63 26.60 -21.76
N GLN A 147 -31.74 26.66 -23.09
CA GLN A 147 -32.49 27.69 -23.82
C GLN A 147 -33.96 27.34 -24.09
N ALA A 148 -34.39 26.11 -23.78
CA ALA A 148 -35.75 25.64 -24.11
C ALA A 148 -36.83 26.21 -23.18
N VAL A 149 -36.44 26.63 -21.98
CA VAL A 149 -37.40 27.12 -20.98
C VAL A 149 -37.71 28.59 -21.26
N ALA A 150 -38.88 28.83 -21.86
CA ALA A 150 -39.42 30.17 -22.03
C ALA A 150 -40.05 30.65 -20.72
N GLY A 151 -39.41 31.60 -20.03
CA GLY A 151 -39.92 32.20 -18.80
C GLY A 151 -39.31 31.61 -17.52
N SER A 152 -40.13 31.48 -16.47
CA SER A 152 -39.70 30.92 -15.18
C SER A 152 -39.49 29.41 -15.29
N LEU A 153 -38.35 28.94 -14.78
CA LEU A 153 -38.07 27.51 -14.68
C LEU A 153 -39.05 26.79 -13.76
N GLU A 154 -39.59 27.49 -12.76
CA GLU A 154 -40.49 26.92 -11.77
C GLU A 154 -41.83 26.57 -12.42
N ASP A 155 -42.40 27.51 -13.17
CA ASP A 155 -43.65 27.31 -13.91
C ASP A 155 -43.53 26.14 -14.90
N PHE A 156 -42.39 26.04 -15.60
CA PHE A 156 -42.13 24.93 -16.52
C PHE A 156 -42.14 23.59 -15.78
N VAL A 157 -41.47 23.49 -14.64
CA VAL A 157 -41.41 22.25 -13.84
C VAL A 157 -42.78 21.89 -13.28
N VAL A 158 -43.55 22.86 -12.80
CA VAL A 158 -44.93 22.63 -12.30
C VAL A 158 -45.82 22.10 -13.42
N ARG A 159 -45.76 22.70 -14.61
CA ARG A 159 -46.52 22.21 -15.79
C ARG A 159 -46.09 20.80 -16.21
N LEU A 160 -44.79 20.51 -16.19
CA LEU A 160 -44.25 19.18 -16.50
C LEU A 160 -44.76 18.14 -15.49
N PHE A 161 -44.71 18.43 -14.19
CA PHE A 161 -45.19 17.50 -13.16
C PHE A 161 -46.69 17.27 -13.24
N ARG A 162 -47.48 18.29 -13.58
CA ARG A 162 -48.92 18.14 -13.86
C ARG A 162 -49.18 17.27 -15.11
N HIS A 163 -48.36 17.41 -16.14
CA HIS A 163 -48.47 16.60 -17.34
C HIS A 163 -48.20 15.12 -17.06
N VAL A 164 -47.20 14.83 -16.22
CA VAL A 164 -46.81 13.46 -15.84
C VAL A 164 -47.77 12.85 -14.82
N ALA A 165 -48.24 13.63 -13.85
CA ALA A 165 -49.17 13.18 -12.82
C ALA A 165 -50.45 14.05 -12.84
N PRO A 166 -51.42 13.77 -13.73
CA PRO A 166 -52.66 14.54 -13.85
C PRO A 166 -53.55 14.53 -12.59
N SER A 167 -53.30 13.59 -11.66
CA SER A 167 -53.99 13.48 -10.38
C SER A 167 -53.63 14.60 -9.39
N LEU A 168 -52.49 15.27 -9.58
CA LEU A 168 -52.04 16.37 -8.73
C LEU A 168 -52.60 17.71 -9.23
N LYS A 169 -53.04 18.57 -8.30
CA LYS A 169 -53.42 19.95 -8.62
C LYS A 169 -52.17 20.82 -8.60
N GLU A 170 -52.14 21.90 -9.39
CA GLU A 170 -51.00 22.83 -9.43
C GLU A 170 -50.69 23.43 -8.07
N GLN A 171 -51.73 23.75 -7.30
CA GLN A 171 -51.59 24.33 -5.94
C GLN A 171 -50.92 23.37 -4.96
N ASP A 172 -50.96 22.07 -5.23
CA ASP A 172 -50.34 21.08 -4.38
C ASP A 172 -48.82 21.03 -4.66
N ILE A 173 -48.38 21.26 -5.89
CA ILE A 173 -46.97 21.14 -6.30
C ILE A 173 -46.17 22.34 -5.78
N VAL A 174 -45.62 22.21 -4.57
CA VAL A 174 -44.76 23.21 -3.93
C VAL A 174 -43.30 22.75 -3.98
N LEU A 175 -42.42 23.59 -4.53
CA LEU A 175 -40.99 23.34 -4.62
C LEU A 175 -40.24 24.15 -3.57
N ASP A 176 -39.39 23.49 -2.79
CA ASP A 176 -38.52 24.18 -1.81
C ASP A 176 -37.27 24.75 -2.47
N ARG A 177 -36.69 23.97 -3.38
CA ARG A 177 -35.43 24.30 -4.05
C ARG A 177 -35.46 23.77 -5.47
N MET A 178 -34.89 24.55 -6.38
CA MET A 178 -34.72 24.16 -7.75
C MET A 178 -33.46 24.80 -8.32
N ASN A 179 -32.63 23.99 -8.96
CA ASN A 179 -31.41 24.46 -9.59
C ASN A 179 -31.02 23.58 -10.77
N ARG A 180 -30.41 24.20 -11.79
CA ARG A 180 -29.70 23.43 -12.82
C ARG A 180 -28.42 22.86 -12.21
N ALA A 181 -28.27 21.55 -12.28
CA ALA A 181 -27.13 20.82 -11.76
C ALA A 181 -26.00 20.79 -12.81
N GLY A 182 -24.76 20.86 -12.33
CA GLY A 182 -23.56 20.75 -13.15
C GLY A 182 -22.95 22.09 -13.58
N ARG A 183 -21.98 22.03 -14.50
CA ARG A 183 -21.29 23.22 -15.02
C ARG A 183 -22.17 23.96 -16.02
N PRO A 184 -22.03 25.29 -16.16
CA PRO A 184 -22.72 26.07 -17.19
C PRO A 184 -22.59 25.44 -18.58
N ALA A 185 -23.66 25.51 -19.37
CA ALA A 185 -23.70 24.94 -20.70
C ALA A 185 -22.55 25.50 -21.53
N ARG A 186 -21.69 24.62 -22.06
CA ARG A 186 -20.52 25.03 -22.85
C ARG A 186 -20.89 25.34 -24.29
N THR A 187 -22.01 24.80 -24.74
CA THR A 187 -22.50 24.92 -26.11
C THR A 187 -24.01 25.21 -26.07
N PRO A 188 -24.53 26.12 -26.91
CA PRO A 188 -25.96 26.32 -27.07
C PRO A 188 -26.62 24.99 -27.48
N GLY A 189 -27.72 24.61 -26.80
CA GLY A 189 -28.39 23.33 -27.00
C GLY A 189 -27.92 22.19 -26.09
N GLN A 190 -26.87 22.36 -25.29
CA GLN A 190 -26.48 21.34 -24.30
C GLN A 190 -27.55 21.25 -23.20
N ALA A 191 -28.14 20.06 -23.04
CA ALA A 191 -29.07 19.78 -21.94
C ALA A 191 -28.33 19.79 -20.60
N GLN A 192 -28.95 20.42 -19.60
CA GLN A 192 -28.47 20.42 -18.22
C GLN A 192 -29.55 19.80 -17.34
N ASP A 193 -29.11 18.93 -16.43
CA ASP A 193 -30.01 18.32 -15.47
C ASP A 193 -30.59 19.40 -14.55
N ILE A 194 -31.88 19.30 -14.22
CA ILE A 194 -32.51 20.16 -13.23
C ILE A 194 -32.76 19.28 -12.00
N LEU A 195 -32.24 19.72 -10.86
CA LEU A 195 -32.54 19.11 -9.58
C LEU A 195 -33.63 19.93 -8.89
N THR A 196 -34.72 19.27 -8.52
CA THR A 196 -35.86 19.87 -7.84
C THR A 196 -36.06 19.16 -6.51
N CYS A 197 -36.48 19.90 -5.49
CA CYS A 197 -36.84 19.38 -4.18
C CYS A 197 -38.31 19.73 -3.92
N LEU A 198 -39.17 18.73 -3.84
CA LEU A 198 -40.57 18.93 -3.48
C LEU A 198 -40.70 19.14 -1.97
N HIS A 199 -41.55 20.08 -1.57
CA HIS A 199 -41.86 20.33 -0.17
C HIS A 199 -42.53 19.11 0.47
N TYR A 200 -43.45 18.48 -0.25
CA TYR A 200 -44.20 17.31 0.23
C TYR A 200 -43.71 16.01 -0.43
N TYR A 201 -43.12 15.13 0.39
CA TYR A 201 -42.65 13.81 -0.05
C TYR A 201 -43.74 12.96 -0.74
N LYS A 202 -45.00 13.07 -0.29
CA LYS A 202 -46.13 12.32 -0.89
C LYS A 202 -46.33 12.66 -2.38
N GLN A 203 -46.12 13.92 -2.77
CA GLN A 203 -46.27 14.34 -4.17
C GLN A 203 -45.14 13.78 -5.02
N LYS A 204 -43.92 13.75 -4.47
CA LYS A 204 -42.76 13.10 -5.09
C LYS A 204 -43.07 11.63 -5.40
N GLU A 205 -43.67 10.90 -4.45
CA GLU A 205 -44.05 9.51 -4.67
C GLU A 205 -45.07 9.33 -5.78
N VAL A 206 -46.12 10.16 -5.82
CA VAL A 206 -47.13 10.12 -6.90
C VAL A 206 -46.49 10.37 -8.26
N ILE A 207 -45.64 11.38 -8.36
CA ILE A 207 -44.91 11.70 -9.61
C ILE A 207 -43.98 10.52 -9.98
N THR A 208 -43.22 9.99 -9.02
CA THR A 208 -42.30 8.86 -9.27
C THR A 208 -43.05 7.60 -9.70
N ALA A 209 -44.23 7.34 -9.14
CA ALA A 209 -45.07 6.23 -9.55
C ALA A 209 -45.56 6.41 -11.01
N ALA A 210 -46.08 7.59 -11.34
CA ALA A 210 -46.52 7.90 -12.70
C ALA A 210 -45.39 7.82 -13.74
N ILE A 211 -44.15 8.17 -13.35
CA ILE A 211 -42.96 8.01 -14.19
C ILE A 211 -42.67 6.53 -14.45
N ARG A 212 -42.77 5.66 -13.43
CA ARG A 212 -42.52 4.22 -13.59
C ARG A 212 -43.50 3.56 -14.54
N ASP A 213 -44.74 4.07 -14.58
CA ASP A 213 -45.79 3.58 -15.48
C ASP A 213 -45.60 4.10 -16.92
N THR A 214 -44.83 5.17 -17.12
CA THR A 214 -44.66 5.84 -18.42
C THR A 214 -43.24 5.68 -18.96
N THR A 215 -43.07 4.88 -20.02
CA THR A 215 -41.73 4.59 -20.59
C THR A 215 -41.04 5.80 -21.24
N THR A 216 -41.81 6.74 -21.79
CA THR A 216 -41.29 7.92 -22.50
C THR A 216 -42.15 9.14 -22.22
N ILE A 217 -41.55 10.20 -21.69
CA ILE A 217 -42.23 11.46 -21.39
C ILE A 217 -41.79 12.49 -22.43
N GLU A 218 -42.75 13.00 -23.21
CA GLU A 218 -42.54 14.07 -24.17
C GLU A 218 -43.26 15.32 -23.70
N PHE A 219 -42.53 16.42 -23.54
CA PHE A 219 -43.07 17.68 -23.05
C PHE A 219 -42.50 18.85 -23.83
N GLU A 220 -43.37 19.73 -24.34
CA GLU A 220 -43.02 20.90 -25.15
C GLU A 220 -42.04 20.59 -26.31
N GLY A 221 -42.16 19.40 -26.93
CA GLY A 221 -41.31 18.96 -28.05
C GLY A 221 -39.96 18.36 -27.64
N HIS A 222 -39.74 18.14 -26.33
CA HIS A 222 -38.52 17.54 -25.80
C HIS A 222 -38.80 16.20 -25.13
N ARG A 223 -37.89 15.23 -25.33
CA ARG A 223 -37.91 13.96 -24.59
C ARG A 223 -37.26 14.17 -23.22
N VAL A 224 -38.06 14.03 -22.17
CA VAL A 224 -37.66 14.30 -20.79
C VAL A 224 -37.50 12.98 -20.03
N GLY A 225 -36.41 12.86 -19.27
CA GLY A 225 -36.22 11.77 -18.32
C GLY A 225 -36.36 12.29 -16.89
N LEU A 226 -37.20 11.65 -16.08
CA LEU A 226 -37.37 11.98 -14.66
C LEU A 226 -36.87 10.82 -13.79
N TYR A 227 -36.10 11.13 -12.76
CA TYR A 227 -35.46 10.16 -11.86
C TYR A 227 -35.60 10.57 -10.39
#